data_AF-A0A916K5S8-F1
#
_entry.id   AF-A0A916K5S8-F1
#
_cell.length_a   1.000
_cell.length_b   1.000
_cell.length_c   1.000
_cell.angle_alpha   90.00
_cell.angle_beta   90.00
_cell.angle_gamma   90.00
#
_symmetry.space_group_name_H-M   'P 1'
#
loop_
_entity.id
_entity.type
_entity.pdbx_description
1 polymer ?
#
loop_
_entity_poly.entity_id
_entity_poly.type
_entity_poly.pdbx_seq_one_letter_code
_entity_poly.pdbx_strand_id
1 'polypeptide(L)'
;MSNQHHSTVGQERHRLEGPKNHYLSYIISIVLTMLAFAIVLYGGIDRSFIILFLVGLAVVQIFFQLAYWMHMKDRGHFFPILGLCFGTVVALTAVVMAVFWLWW
;
A
#
# COMPACT_ATOMS: atom_id res chain seq x y z
N MET A 1 43.71 -32.40 -24.11
CA MET A 1 42.41 -32.39 -24.82
C MET A 1 41.40 -31.70 -23.94
N SER A 2 40.95 -30.55 -24.42
CA SER A 2 39.94 -29.66 -23.82
C SER A 2 38.54 -30.22 -24.01
N ASN A 3 37.78 -30.41 -22.94
CA ASN A 3 36.31 -30.49 -23.03
C ASN A 3 35.72 -29.41 -22.12
N GLN A 4 35.51 -28.24 -22.71
CA GLN A 4 34.68 -27.18 -22.13
C GLN A 4 33.23 -27.66 -22.15
N HIS A 5 32.63 -27.85 -20.97
CA HIS A 5 31.18 -27.92 -20.86
C HIS A 5 30.66 -26.48 -20.77
N HIS A 6 30.25 -25.96 -21.93
CA HIS A 6 29.59 -24.69 -22.08
C HIS A 6 28.16 -24.82 -21.53
N SER A 7 28.01 -24.66 -20.22
CA SER A 7 26.71 -24.39 -19.61
C SER A 7 26.37 -22.94 -19.91
N THR A 8 25.66 -22.70 -21.02
CA THR A 8 24.89 -21.46 -21.20
C THR A 8 23.77 -21.47 -20.17
N VAL A 9 24.12 -21.21 -18.91
CA VAL A 9 23.16 -20.69 -17.95
C VAL A 9 22.81 -19.33 -18.52
N GLY A 10 21.69 -19.27 -19.25
CA GLY A 10 21.03 -18.02 -19.52
C GLY A 10 20.94 -17.33 -18.18
N GLN A 11 21.73 -16.26 -18.01
CA GLN A 11 21.47 -15.28 -16.99
C GLN A 11 20.06 -14.78 -17.30
N GLU A 12 19.06 -15.47 -16.74
CA GLU A 12 17.83 -14.83 -16.34
C GLU A 12 18.29 -13.55 -15.71
N ARG A 13 17.94 -12.45 -16.37
CA ARG A 13 18.23 -11.13 -15.87
C ARG A 13 17.57 -11.09 -14.51
N HIS A 14 18.35 -11.28 -13.46
CA HIS A 14 18.17 -10.65 -12.17
C HIS A 14 18.06 -9.17 -12.51
N ARG A 15 16.86 -8.76 -12.93
CA ARG A 15 16.48 -7.37 -13.03
C ARG A 15 16.39 -6.96 -11.58
N LEU A 16 17.56 -6.59 -11.08
CA LEU A 16 17.80 -5.68 -9.97
C LEU A 16 16.51 -4.89 -9.77
N GLU A 17 15.75 -5.32 -8.77
CA GLU A 17 14.55 -4.65 -8.30
C GLU A 17 15.00 -3.30 -7.78
N GLY A 18 15.19 -2.38 -8.72
CA GLY A 18 15.87 -1.15 -8.47
C GLY A 18 15.00 -0.26 -7.58
N PRO A 19 15.60 0.51 -6.66
CA PRO A 19 14.93 1.45 -5.74
C PRO A 19 13.99 2.49 -6.40
N LYS A 20 13.89 2.49 -7.74
CA LYS A 20 12.95 3.30 -8.53
C LYS A 20 11.48 3.04 -8.21
N ASN A 21 11.11 1.83 -7.80
CA ASN A 21 9.70 1.53 -7.47
C ASN A 21 9.23 2.23 -6.18
N HIS A 22 10.15 2.62 -5.28
CA HIS A 22 9.82 3.33 -4.05
C HIS A 22 9.55 4.82 -4.27
N TYR A 23 10.23 5.45 -5.22
CA TYR A 23 9.96 6.85 -5.59
C TYR A 23 8.60 7.00 -6.28
N LEU A 24 8.20 6.02 -7.09
CA LEU A 24 6.91 6.05 -7.78
C LEU A 24 5.73 5.97 -6.80
N SER A 25 5.82 5.13 -5.77
CA SER A 25 4.78 5.02 -4.74
C SER A 25 4.64 6.30 -3.92
N TYR A 26 5.77 6.91 -3.57
CA TYR A 26 5.80 8.15 -2.82
C TYR A 26 5.13 9.29 -3.58
N ILE A 27 5.43 9.42 -4.88
CA ILE A 27 4.82 10.42 -5.76
C ILE A 27 3.31 10.17 -5.91
N ILE A 28 2.89 8.92 -6.11
CA ILE A 28 1.46 8.58 -6.24
C ILE A 28 0.69 8.92 -4.96
N SER A 29 1.23 8.62 -3.77
CA SER A 29 0.57 8.96 -2.51
C SER A 29 0.43 10.47 -2.32
N ILE A 30 1.48 11.25 -2.63
CA ILE A 30 1.45 12.72 -2.58
C ILE A 30 0.41 13.29 -3.53
N VAL A 31 0.33 12.80 -4.77
CA VAL A 31 -0.65 13.27 -5.75
C VAL A 31 -2.07 12.98 -5.25
N LEU A 32 -2.29 11.80 -4.70
CA LEU A 32 -3.60 11.38 -4.23
C LEU A 32 -4.02 12.13 -2.94
N THR A 33 -3.09 12.57 -2.08
CA THR A 33 -3.39 13.46 -0.94
C THR A 33 -3.61 14.90 -1.40
N MET A 34 -2.82 15.40 -2.36
CA MET A 34 -3.05 16.72 -2.96
C MET A 34 -4.43 16.80 -3.62
N LEU A 35 -4.89 15.73 -4.27
CA LEU A 35 -6.24 15.66 -4.84
C LEU A 35 -7.32 15.77 -3.75
N ALA A 36 -7.14 15.09 -2.62
CA ALA A 36 -8.06 15.19 -1.49
C ALA A 36 -8.15 16.63 -0.97
N PHE A 37 -7.02 17.31 -0.78
CA PHE A 37 -6.98 18.71 -0.35
C PHE A 37 -7.58 19.67 -1.38
N ALA A 38 -7.29 19.46 -2.67
CA ALA A 38 -7.83 20.29 -3.75
C ALA A 38 -9.36 20.29 -3.76
N ILE A 39 -9.97 19.12 -3.51
CA ILE A 39 -11.44 18.97 -3.48
C ILE A 39 -12.06 19.65 -2.25
N VAL A 40 -11.40 19.57 -1.09
CA VAL A 40 -11.83 20.30 0.11
C VAL A 40 -11.74 21.82 -0.08
N LEU A 41 -10.65 22.29 -0.70
CA LEU A 41 -10.41 23.72 -0.93
C LEU A 41 -11.33 24.31 -2.01
N TYR A 42 -11.68 23.54 -3.04
CA TYR A 42 -12.64 23.98 -4.05
C TYR A 42 -14.03 24.22 -3.43
N GLY A 43 -14.42 23.42 -2.44
CA GLY A 43 -15.51 23.71 -1.49
C GLY A 43 -16.91 23.96 -2.06
N GLY A 44 -17.08 23.88 -3.39
CA GLY A 44 -18.32 24.24 -4.09
C GLY A 44 -19.41 23.17 -4.06
N ILE A 45 -19.25 22.10 -3.27
CA ILE A 45 -20.18 20.97 -3.18
C ILE A 45 -20.67 20.81 -1.73
N ASP A 46 -21.82 20.17 -1.55
CA ASP A 46 -22.38 19.82 -0.24
C ASP A 46 -21.34 19.15 0.69
N ARG A 47 -21.31 19.59 1.96
CA ARG A 47 -20.34 19.09 2.95
C ARG A 47 -20.44 17.58 3.15
N SER A 48 -21.64 17.01 3.11
CA SER A 48 -21.84 15.57 3.30
C SER A 48 -21.21 14.77 2.17
N PHE A 49 -21.31 15.28 0.94
CA PHE A 49 -20.67 14.68 -0.22
C PHE A 49 -19.15 14.77 -0.16
N ILE A 50 -18.60 15.92 0.26
CA ILE A 50 -17.15 16.10 0.45
C ILE A 50 -16.61 15.10 1.48
N ILE A 51 -17.28 14.93 2.62
CA ILE A 51 -16.86 14.00 3.68
C ILE A 51 -16.86 12.56 3.17
N LEU A 52 -17.93 12.11 2.50
CA LEU A 52 -18.02 10.76 1.97
C LEU A 52 -16.92 10.49 0.94
N PHE A 53 -16.68 11.45 0.05
CA PHE A 53 -15.61 11.37 -0.93
C PHE A 53 -14.21 11.32 -0.29
N LEU A 54 -13.97 12.12 0.77
CA LEU A 54 -12.72 12.11 1.51
C LEU A 54 -12.46 10.75 2.18
N VAL A 55 -13.48 10.17 2.82
CA VAL A 55 -13.38 8.86 3.44
C VAL A 55 -13.06 7.79 2.38
N GLY A 56 -13.70 7.85 1.21
CA GLY A 56 -13.37 6.98 0.09
C GLY A 56 -11.91 7.11 -0.37
N LEU A 57 -11.43 8.34 -0.53
CA LEU A 57 -10.01 8.61 -0.86
C LEU A 57 -9.05 8.12 0.21
N ALA A 58 -9.41 8.27 1.50
CA ALA A 58 -8.62 7.78 2.62
C ALA A 58 -8.49 6.25 2.63
N VAL A 59 -9.57 5.55 2.30
CA VAL A 59 -9.54 4.08 2.14
C VAL A 59 -8.63 3.67 0.98
N VAL A 60 -8.74 4.33 -0.18
CA VAL A 60 -7.84 4.08 -1.33
C VAL A 60 -6.38 4.34 -0.95
N GLN A 61 -6.10 5.39 -0.18
CA GLN A 61 -4.75 5.69 0.33
C GLN A 61 -4.21 4.56 1.21
N ILE A 62 -5.01 4.03 2.14
CA ILE A 62 -4.59 2.91 2.99
C ILE A 62 -4.18 1.71 2.12
N PHE A 63 -4.99 1.34 1.13
CA PHE A 63 -4.65 0.25 0.20
C PHE A 63 -3.41 0.55 -0.65
N PHE A 64 -3.25 1.77 -1.13
CA PHE A 64 -2.07 2.17 -1.92
C PHE A 64 -0.79 2.11 -1.10
N GLN A 65 -0.82 2.63 0.12
CA GLN A 65 0.29 2.56 1.06
C GLN A 65 0.62 1.10 1.35
N LEU A 66 -0.39 0.26 1.57
CA LEU A 66 -0.21 -1.16 1.85
C LEU A 66 0.38 -1.94 0.67
N ALA A 67 -0.19 -1.76 -0.52
CA ALA A 67 0.21 -2.47 -1.74
C ALA A 67 1.64 -2.13 -2.18
N TYR A 68 2.09 -0.90 -1.94
CA TYR A 68 3.45 -0.50 -2.29
C TYR A 68 4.48 -0.70 -1.16
N TRP A 69 4.08 -0.54 0.10
CA TRP A 69 4.96 -0.81 1.24
C TRP A 69 5.30 -2.30 1.32
N MET A 70 4.35 -3.16 0.96
CA MET A 70 4.56 -4.59 0.87
C MET A 70 4.75 -5.01 -0.59
N HIS A 71 5.91 -4.70 -1.18
CA HIS A 71 6.31 -5.00 -2.57
C HIS A 71 6.03 -6.47 -2.96
N MET A 72 4.79 -6.82 -3.31
CA MET A 72 4.34 -8.17 -3.71
C MET A 72 4.76 -8.49 -5.15
N LYS A 73 6.00 -8.17 -5.49
CA LYS A 73 6.61 -8.63 -6.73
C LYS A 73 7.78 -9.58 -6.52
N ASP A 74 8.10 -9.91 -5.27
CA ASP A 74 9.09 -10.95 -4.99
C ASP A 74 8.54 -12.14 -4.19
N ARG A 75 8.84 -13.32 -4.73
CA ARG A 75 8.16 -14.60 -4.52
C ARG A 75 8.45 -15.14 -3.12
N GLY A 76 7.47 -15.05 -2.20
CA GLY A 76 7.57 -15.72 -0.88
C GLY A 76 6.88 -15.04 0.31
N HIS A 77 6.26 -13.87 0.14
CA HIS A 77 5.79 -13.08 1.29
C HIS A 77 4.32 -13.35 1.70
N PHE A 78 3.98 -14.61 2.02
CA PHE A 78 2.71 -14.91 2.71
C PHE A 78 2.69 -14.38 4.15
N PHE A 79 3.84 -14.37 4.81
CA PHE A 79 3.96 -14.00 6.22
C PHE A 79 3.57 -12.55 6.53
N PRO A 80 3.96 -11.53 5.73
CA PRO A 80 3.57 -10.16 6.01
C PRO A 80 2.12 -9.85 5.61
N ILE A 81 1.54 -10.52 4.60
CA ILE A 81 0.10 -10.42 4.30
C ILE A 81 -0.70 -10.97 5.48
N LEU A 82 -0.28 -12.12 6.00
CA LEU A 82 -0.94 -12.76 7.15
C LEU A 82 -0.79 -11.91 8.41
N GLY A 83 0.41 -11.39 8.67
CA GLY A 83 0.67 -10.50 9.81
C GLY A 83 -0.12 -9.20 9.71
N LEU A 84 -0.32 -8.67 8.51
CA LEU A 84 -1.08 -7.45 8.32
C LEU A 84 -2.59 -7.67 8.36
N CYS A 85 -3.10 -8.78 7.82
CA CYS A 85 -4.50 -9.19 8.00
C CYS A 85 -4.81 -9.42 9.47
N PHE A 86 -3.95 -10.15 10.19
CA PHE A 86 -4.08 -10.37 11.63
C PHE A 86 -3.98 -9.06 12.42
N GLY A 87 -3.01 -8.20 12.11
CA GLY A 87 -2.85 -6.88 12.72
C GLY A 87 -4.07 -5.99 12.49
N THR A 88 -4.67 -6.02 11.29
CA THR A 88 -5.89 -5.27 10.96
C THR A 88 -7.07 -5.77 11.80
N VAL A 89 -7.25 -7.09 11.92
CA VAL A 89 -8.31 -7.68 12.74
C VAL A 89 -8.13 -7.33 14.22
N VAL A 90 -6.90 -7.44 14.75
CA VAL A 90 -6.60 -7.11 16.15
C VAL A 90 -6.79 -5.61 16.40
N ALA A 91 -6.31 -4.75 15.49
CA ALA A 91 -6.48 -3.30 15.62
C ALA A 91 -7.96 -2.90 15.59
N LEU A 92 -8.75 -3.43 14.65
CA LEU A 92 -10.19 -3.18 14.59
C LEU A 92 -10.90 -3.68 15.86
N THR A 93 -10.55 -4.88 16.33
CA THR A 93 -11.12 -5.44 17.57
C THR A 93 -10.77 -4.59 18.78
N ALA A 94 -9.53 -4.11 18.88
CA ALA A 94 -9.08 -3.24 19.96
C ALA A 94 -9.77 -1.87 19.93
N VAL A 95 -9.97 -1.28 18.75
CA VAL A 95 -10.71 -0.01 18.59
C VAL A 95 -12.17 -0.19 18.96
N VAL A 96 -12.83 -1.26 18.51
CA VAL A 96 -14.21 -1.59 18.89
C VAL A 96 -14.30 -1.77 20.41
N MET A 97 -13.40 -2.54 21.01
CA MET A 97 -13.31 -2.68 22.47
C MET A 97 -13.16 -1.32 23.17
N ALA A 98 -12.23 -0.47 22.72
CA ALA A 98 -12.00 0.83 23.33
C ALA A 98 -13.24 1.74 23.22
N VAL A 99 -13.87 1.81 22.05
CA VAL A 99 -15.05 2.69 21.84
C VAL A 99 -16.27 2.18 22.61
N PHE A 100 -16.53 0.87 22.62
CA PHE A 100 -17.73 0.34 23.27
C PHE A 100 -17.57 0.13 24.79
N TRP A 101 -16.35 -0.12 25.28
CA TRP A 101 -16.10 -0.46 26.68
C TRP A 101 -15.58 0.72 27.51
N LEU A 102 -14.74 1.62 26.96
CA LEU A 102 -14.25 2.78 27.72
C LEU A 102 -15.18 4.00 27.64
N TRP A 103 -16.03 4.09 26.61
CA TRP A 103 -16.93 5.24 26.43
C TRP A 103 -18.28 5.07 27.14
N TRP A 104 -18.50 3.93 27.79
CA TRP A 104 -19.65 3.64 28.64
C TRP A 104 -19.19 3.38 30.07
#